data_AF-A0A2K2G2V6-F1
#
_entry.id   AF-A0A2K2G2V6-F1
#
_cell.length_a   1.000
_cell.length_b   1.000
_cell.length_c   1.000
_cell.angle_alpha   90.00
_cell.angle_beta   90.00
_cell.angle_gamma   90.00
#
_symmetry.space_group_name_H-M   'P 1'
#
loop_
_entity.id
_entity.type
_entity.pdbx_description
1 polymer ?
#
loop_
_entity_poly.entity_id
_entity_poly.type
_entity_poly.pdbx_seq_one_letter_code
_entity_poly.pdbx_strand_id
1 'polypeptide(L)'
;MSATEHHDGGAQSVVPDLDTELKRPWMRSAFLYFTCGLAFVGGGVATLAYARDYIAPPSKSVAELLKARLPKTKVTSVNCDKVDGLCEVTAGSNLFYIDRTARYLVIGRVYDMETRQDLTATRLLEMNPDMLLGASAKANAAGAEDNEPALAARPAAAAKAAAAAAPLQKLPLGELPKDGAIVWGNSSGKTVTVFSDFRCSYCRALSNTLSLMNVRVVERPISVLGSRDIADKVYCAKDKAKALHAAYSGQDIKGTGPCDTKGLDANEAFARKHGLGGTPVIVRDDGSVLEGYRPKEFLENWLKGGQS
;
A
#
# COMPACT_ATOMS: atom_id res chain seq x y z
N MET A 1 43.81 50.61 -29.66
CA MET A 1 42.78 51.67 -29.48
C MET A 1 41.49 50.98 -29.07
N SER A 2 41.02 51.30 -27.85
CA SER A 2 39.73 51.05 -27.17
C SER A 2 38.93 49.78 -27.51
N ALA A 3 38.77 48.81 -26.59
CA ALA A 3 38.02 48.83 -25.32
C ALA A 3 36.49 48.94 -25.50
N THR A 4 35.77 47.89 -25.08
CA THR A 4 34.55 47.98 -24.24
C THR A 4 34.22 46.59 -23.66
N GLU A 5 34.18 46.56 -22.33
CA GLU A 5 33.78 45.48 -21.43
C GLU A 5 32.25 45.33 -21.32
N HIS A 6 31.78 44.15 -20.87
CA HIS A 6 30.70 43.95 -19.87
C HIS A 6 30.52 42.44 -19.63
N HIS A 7 31.07 41.85 -18.56
CA HIS A 7 30.64 41.76 -17.16
C HIS A 7 29.69 40.57 -16.83
N ASP A 8 30.27 39.64 -16.05
CA ASP A 8 29.66 38.53 -15.30
C ASP A 8 28.58 38.96 -14.29
N GLY A 9 27.68 38.04 -13.94
CA GLY A 9 26.75 38.20 -12.83
C GLY A 9 26.06 36.89 -12.44
N GLY A 10 26.75 36.06 -11.65
CA GLY A 10 26.14 34.98 -10.89
C GLY A 10 25.75 35.41 -9.47
N ALA A 11 24.97 34.52 -8.84
CA ALA A 11 24.85 34.28 -7.39
C ALA A 11 23.62 34.83 -6.64
N GLN A 12 22.94 33.84 -6.03
CA GLN A 12 22.55 33.78 -4.60
C GLN A 12 21.12 34.15 -4.17
N SER A 13 20.47 33.09 -3.70
CA SER A 13 19.35 32.99 -2.77
C SER A 13 19.63 33.71 -1.45
N VAL A 14 18.68 34.53 -0.99
CA VAL A 14 18.70 35.15 0.33
C VAL A 14 17.45 34.72 1.09
N VAL A 15 17.65 34.04 2.22
CA VAL A 15 16.64 33.74 3.25
C VAL A 15 16.63 34.94 4.22
N PRO A 16 15.48 35.48 4.65
CA PRO A 16 15.46 36.53 5.66
C PRO A 16 15.59 35.95 7.07
N ASP A 17 16.59 36.48 7.77
CA ASP A 17 16.91 36.29 9.18
C ASP A 17 15.88 37.00 10.07
N LEU A 18 15.42 36.30 11.11
CA LEU A 18 14.48 36.75 12.13
C LEU A 18 15.31 37.00 13.38
N ASP A 19 15.84 38.22 13.57
CA ASP A 19 16.26 38.73 14.89
C ASP A 19 16.83 40.15 14.79
N THR A 20 15.98 41.17 14.61
CA THR A 20 16.32 42.52 15.07
C THR A 20 15.06 43.38 15.16
N GLU A 21 14.74 43.90 16.34
CA GLU A 21 14.21 45.26 16.63
C GLU A 21 13.59 45.28 18.04
N LEU A 22 14.46 45.05 19.02
CA LEU A 22 14.34 45.69 20.32
C LEU A 22 14.89 47.11 20.18
N LYS A 23 14.04 48.11 20.43
CA LYS A 23 14.32 49.41 21.11
C LYS A 23 13.68 50.60 20.38
N ARG A 24 12.74 51.26 21.06
CA ARG A 24 12.78 52.73 21.24
C ARG A 24 11.89 53.16 22.42
N PRO A 25 12.37 54.11 23.27
CA PRO A 25 11.71 54.55 24.50
C PRO A 25 10.94 55.88 24.31
N TRP A 26 10.23 56.27 25.38
CA TRP A 26 9.97 57.63 25.92
C TRP A 26 8.66 58.39 25.62
N MET A 27 8.27 59.15 26.65
CA MET A 27 7.11 60.07 26.84
C MET A 27 5.81 59.43 27.36
N ARG A 28 5.62 59.30 28.69
CA ARG A 28 5.29 60.31 29.72
C ARG A 28 3.93 60.97 29.52
N SER A 29 2.96 60.56 30.35
CA SER A 29 2.05 61.46 31.05
C SER A 29 1.46 60.74 32.26
N ALA A 30 1.90 61.17 33.44
CA ALA A 30 1.31 60.83 34.72
C ALA A 30 0.16 61.81 34.98
N PHE A 31 -0.98 61.31 35.46
CA PHE A 31 -1.78 62.05 36.43
C PHE A 31 -2.27 61.06 37.49
N LEU A 32 -1.89 61.39 38.72
CA LEU A 32 -2.03 60.64 39.95
C LEU A 32 -3.24 61.18 40.73
N TYR A 33 -3.55 60.48 41.83
CA TYR A 33 -4.36 60.85 43.01
C TYR A 33 -5.75 60.20 43.08
N PHE A 34 -5.88 59.13 43.88
CA PHE A 34 -6.23 59.10 45.34
C PHE A 34 -7.77 58.97 45.45
N THR A 35 -8.43 58.08 46.20
CA THR A 35 -8.15 57.38 47.47
C THR A 35 -9.27 56.35 47.65
N CYS A 36 -8.95 55.12 48.06
CA CYS A 36 -9.12 54.58 49.42
C CYS A 36 -10.48 53.91 49.70
N GLY A 37 -10.42 52.58 49.81
CA GLY A 37 -11.00 51.86 50.95
C GLY A 37 -12.46 51.45 50.87
N LEU A 38 -12.72 50.16 50.63
CA LEU A 38 -13.36 49.29 51.61
C LEU A 38 -13.34 47.83 51.13
N ALA A 39 -12.70 46.98 51.93
CA ALA A 39 -12.80 45.53 51.87
C ALA A 39 -14.26 45.09 52.05
N PHE A 40 -14.72 44.04 51.37
CA PHE A 40 -15.59 43.00 51.96
C PHE A 40 -15.76 41.82 50.96
N VAL A 41 -15.54 40.62 51.49
CA VAL A 41 -15.96 39.28 51.04
C VAL A 41 -15.30 38.67 49.81
N GLY A 42 -14.63 37.55 50.06
CA GLY A 42 -14.07 36.67 49.04
C GLY A 42 -15.10 35.78 48.35
N GLY A 43 -14.60 35.03 47.38
CA GLY A 43 -15.25 33.81 46.90
C GLY A 43 -15.73 33.88 45.46
N GLY A 44 -14.85 33.50 44.54
CA GLY A 44 -15.23 32.73 43.35
C GLY A 44 -15.99 33.46 42.25
N VAL A 45 -15.28 34.20 41.40
CA VAL A 45 -15.74 34.40 40.01
C VAL A 45 -15.60 33.05 39.29
N ALA A 46 -16.70 32.31 39.21
CA ALA A 46 -16.84 31.20 38.28
C ALA A 46 -16.78 31.77 36.86
N THR A 47 -15.60 31.73 36.25
CA THR A 47 -15.45 31.91 34.81
C THR A 47 -16.16 30.75 34.14
N LEU A 48 -17.38 31.01 33.65
CA LEU A 48 -18.05 30.15 32.69
C LEU A 48 -17.17 30.11 31.43
N ALA A 49 -16.31 29.10 31.35
CA ALA A 49 -15.69 28.70 30.11
C ALA A 49 -16.82 28.34 29.15
N TYR A 50 -16.95 29.11 28.07
CA TYR A 50 -17.69 28.66 26.89
C TYR A 50 -16.92 27.49 26.27
N ALA A 51 -17.07 26.30 26.87
CA ALA A 51 -16.89 25.07 26.13
C ALA A 51 -17.98 25.08 25.05
N ARG A 52 -17.56 25.20 23.79
CA ARG A 52 -18.41 24.81 22.67
C ARG A 52 -18.60 23.31 22.80
N ASP A 53 -19.66 22.91 23.50
CA ASP A 53 -20.23 21.60 23.32
C ASP A 53 -20.67 21.53 21.85
N TYR A 54 -19.85 20.88 21.02
CA TYR A 54 -20.36 20.20 19.84
C TYR A 54 -21.32 19.14 20.37
N ILE A 55 -22.57 19.54 20.58
CA ILE A 55 -23.67 18.63 20.86
C ILE A 55 -23.77 17.74 19.63
N ALA A 56 -23.09 16.60 19.69
CA ALA A 56 -23.41 15.47 18.85
C ALA A 56 -24.90 15.20 19.10
N PRO A 57 -25.73 15.08 18.04
CA PRO A 57 -27.13 14.70 18.22
C PRO A 57 -27.16 13.36 18.96
N PRO A 58 -28.28 13.01 19.64
CA PRO A 58 -28.41 11.76 20.38
C PRO A 58 -28.35 10.62 19.37
N SER A 59 -27.12 10.21 19.06
CA SER A 59 -26.83 9.38 17.93
C SER A 59 -27.00 7.97 18.43
N LYS A 60 -27.95 7.28 17.79
CA LYS A 60 -27.85 5.84 17.59
C LYS A 60 -26.38 5.48 17.46
N SER A 61 -25.92 4.52 18.27
CA SER A 61 -24.50 4.16 18.30
C SER A 61 -23.98 4.01 16.88
N VAL A 62 -22.75 4.44 16.60
CA VAL A 62 -22.16 4.36 15.24
C VAL A 62 -22.35 2.96 14.63
N ALA A 63 -22.34 1.92 15.48
CA ALA A 63 -22.66 0.54 15.14
C ALA A 63 -24.08 0.31 14.58
N GLU A 64 -25.11 0.99 15.09
CA GLU A 64 -26.48 0.92 14.56
C GLU A 64 -26.61 1.59 13.20
N LEU A 65 -25.99 2.76 13.01
CA LEU A 65 -25.94 3.44 11.72
C LEU A 65 -25.20 2.58 10.68
N LEU A 66 -24.14 1.92 11.12
CA LEU A 66 -23.36 1.03 10.26
C LEU A 66 -24.15 -0.23 9.84
N LYS A 67 -24.94 -0.83 10.74
CA LYS A 67 -25.83 -1.95 10.40
C LYS A 67 -26.87 -1.58 9.35
N ALA A 68 -27.40 -0.35 9.40
CA ALA A 68 -28.35 0.13 8.41
C ALA A 68 -27.71 0.32 7.02
N ARG A 69 -26.43 0.69 6.95
CA ARG A 69 -25.71 0.96 5.70
C ARG A 69 -25.00 -0.27 5.12
N LEU A 70 -24.54 -1.18 5.98
CA LEU A 70 -23.80 -2.40 5.62
C LEU A 70 -24.45 -3.64 6.24
N PRO A 71 -25.69 -4.00 5.85
CA PRO A 71 -26.43 -5.12 6.46
C PRO A 71 -25.78 -6.49 6.20
N LYS A 72 -24.89 -6.60 5.22
CA LYS A 72 -24.15 -7.83 4.87
C LYS A 72 -22.80 -7.96 5.59
N THR A 73 -22.36 -6.93 6.33
CA THR A 73 -21.05 -6.91 6.97
C THR A 73 -21.19 -7.21 8.46
N LYS A 74 -20.54 -8.29 8.92
CA LYS A 74 -20.50 -8.64 10.35
C LYS A 74 -19.46 -7.77 11.05
N VAL A 75 -19.91 -6.72 11.72
CA VAL A 75 -19.06 -5.81 12.50
C VAL A 75 -18.74 -6.46 13.84
N THR A 76 -17.45 -6.55 14.17
CA THR A 76 -16.93 -7.16 15.39
C THR A 76 -16.65 -6.12 16.47
N SER A 77 -16.05 -4.98 16.11
CA SER A 77 -15.70 -3.90 17.05
C SER A 77 -15.73 -2.54 16.35
N VAL A 78 -16.03 -1.49 17.11
CA VAL A 78 -15.96 -0.09 16.69
C VAL A 78 -15.25 0.70 17.78
N ASN A 79 -14.18 1.42 17.43
CA ASN A 79 -13.41 2.27 18.34
C ASN A 79 -13.25 3.66 17.74
N CYS A 80 -13.82 4.67 18.40
CA CYS A 80 -13.77 6.07 17.97
C CYS A 80 -12.75 6.92 18.73
N ASP A 81 -11.98 6.31 19.65
CA ASP A 81 -11.08 7.03 20.55
C ASP A 81 -9.64 7.08 20.01
N LYS A 82 -9.33 6.30 18.95
CA LYS A 82 -7.98 6.17 18.40
C LYS A 82 -7.59 7.26 17.42
N VAL A 83 -8.55 7.77 16.65
CA VAL A 83 -8.32 8.79 15.63
C VAL A 83 -9.42 9.82 15.75
N ASP A 84 -9.08 11.07 16.01
CA ASP A 84 -10.13 12.08 16.17
C ASP A 84 -10.93 12.25 14.87
N GLY A 85 -12.25 12.22 14.99
CA GLY A 85 -13.19 12.32 13.87
C GLY A 85 -13.40 11.03 13.07
N LEU A 86 -12.59 9.99 13.29
CA LEU A 86 -12.72 8.69 12.62
C LEU A 86 -12.90 7.55 13.63
N CYS A 87 -13.88 6.70 13.36
CA CYS A 87 -14.05 5.45 14.06
C CYS A 87 -13.38 4.32 13.29
N GLU A 88 -12.46 3.64 13.95
CA GLU A 88 -11.94 2.36 13.52
C GLU A 88 -13.04 1.31 13.62
N VAL A 89 -13.27 0.58 12.52
CA VAL A 89 -14.24 -0.49 12.46
C VAL A 89 -13.56 -1.79 12.06
N THR A 90 -13.71 -2.79 12.92
CA THR A 90 -13.25 -4.15 12.66
C THR A 90 -14.43 -5.01 12.22
N ALA A 91 -14.29 -5.67 11.08
CA ALA A 91 -15.24 -6.67 10.58
C ALA A 91 -14.51 -7.95 10.17
N GLY A 92 -14.45 -8.92 11.08
CA GLY A 92 -13.63 -10.12 10.91
C GLY A 92 -12.14 -9.76 10.80
N SER A 93 -11.53 -10.04 9.65
CA SER A 93 -10.11 -9.71 9.36
C SER A 93 -9.93 -8.38 8.63
N ASN A 94 -11.01 -7.64 8.36
CA ASN A 94 -10.95 -6.35 7.68
C ASN A 94 -11.00 -5.20 8.69
N LEU A 95 -10.11 -4.25 8.52
CA LEU A 95 -10.07 -2.99 9.25
C LEU A 95 -10.35 -1.86 8.27
N PHE A 96 -11.31 -1.01 8.58
CA PHE A 96 -11.62 0.18 7.81
C PHE A 96 -12.05 1.31 8.75
N TYR A 97 -12.04 2.53 8.24
CA TYR A 97 -12.40 3.71 9.03
C TYR A 97 -13.68 4.32 8.51
N ILE A 98 -14.50 4.84 9.41
CA ILE A 98 -15.70 5.59 9.07
C ILE A 98 -15.73 6.88 9.87
N ASP A 99 -16.44 7.89 9.37
CA ASP A 99 -16.71 9.07 10.18
C ASP A 99 -17.77 8.78 11.25
N ARG A 100 -17.88 9.62 12.29
CA ARG A 100 -18.86 9.43 13.39
C ARG A 100 -20.32 9.42 12.92
N THR A 101 -20.63 9.95 11.73
CA THR A 101 -21.98 9.91 11.15
C THR A 101 -22.24 8.65 10.32
N ALA A 102 -21.24 7.77 10.16
CA ALA A 102 -21.28 6.58 9.32
C ALA A 102 -21.73 6.86 7.87
N ARG A 103 -21.40 8.06 7.35
CA ARG A 103 -21.75 8.52 6.01
C ARG A 103 -20.63 8.21 5.00
N TYR A 104 -19.38 8.27 5.46
CA TYR A 104 -18.19 8.08 4.66
C TYR A 104 -17.39 6.90 5.18
N LEU A 105 -16.84 6.12 4.25
CA LEU A 105 -16.00 4.96 4.54
C LEU A 105 -14.65 5.16 3.85
N VAL A 106 -13.58 4.94 4.60
CA VAL A 106 -12.20 5.11 4.16
C VAL A 106 -11.48 3.77 4.26
N ILE A 107 -10.88 3.35 3.13
CA ILE A 107 -10.07 2.14 3.02
C ILE A 107 -8.62 2.56 2.82
N GLY A 108 -7.74 2.18 3.73
CA GLY A 108 -6.33 2.54 3.67
C GLY A 108 -5.62 2.36 5.00
N ARG A 109 -4.50 3.06 5.16
CA ARG A 109 -3.74 3.12 6.41
C ARG A 109 -3.82 4.52 6.99
N VAL A 110 -3.97 4.57 8.30
CA VAL A 110 -3.87 5.78 9.11
C VAL A 110 -2.52 5.76 9.81
N TYR A 111 -1.78 6.84 9.59
CA TYR A 111 -0.54 7.12 10.28
C TYR A 111 -0.75 8.24 11.28
N ASP A 112 -0.27 8.02 12.48
CA ASP A 112 -0.03 9.11 13.41
C ASP A 112 1.24 9.83 12.95
N MET A 113 1.13 11.13 12.67
CA MET A 113 2.24 11.95 12.20
C MET A 113 3.05 12.56 13.35
N GLU A 114 2.51 12.60 14.56
CA GLU A 114 3.22 13.05 15.76
C GLU A 114 4.14 11.94 16.26
N THR A 115 3.60 10.74 16.43
CA THR A 115 4.36 9.56 16.88
C THR A 115 5.05 8.81 15.74
N ARG A 116 4.77 9.20 14.48
CA ARG A 116 5.23 8.53 13.24
C ARG A 116 4.87 7.04 13.20
N GLN A 117 3.79 6.66 13.86
CA GLN A 117 3.36 5.28 14.00
C GLN A 117 2.27 4.94 12.98
N ASP A 118 2.37 3.74 12.39
CA ASP A 118 1.28 3.17 11.59
C ASP A 118 0.25 2.51 12.52
N LEU A 119 -0.77 3.27 12.91
CA LEU A 119 -1.83 2.82 13.82
C LEU A 119 -2.59 1.62 13.22
N THR A 120 -2.73 1.60 11.90
CA THR A 120 -3.42 0.54 11.17
C THR A 120 -2.62 -0.76 11.22
N ALA A 121 -1.30 -0.69 11.00
CA ALA A 121 -0.42 -1.84 11.12
C ALA A 121 -0.41 -2.40 12.55
N THR A 122 -0.32 -1.54 13.57
CA THR A 122 -0.40 -1.97 14.98
C THR A 122 -1.69 -2.74 15.24
N ARG A 123 -2.83 -2.22 14.76
CA ARG A 123 -4.11 -2.91 14.94
C ARG A 123 -4.20 -4.22 14.15
N LEU A 124 -3.71 -4.26 12.92
CA LEU A 124 -3.67 -5.49 12.11
C LEU A 124 -2.80 -6.58 12.75
N LEU A 125 -1.73 -6.18 13.43
CA LEU A 125 -0.85 -7.06 14.20
C LEU A 125 -1.54 -7.57 15.48
N GLU A 126 -2.20 -6.68 16.24
CA GLU A 126 -3.00 -7.06 17.42
C GLU A 126 -4.14 -8.02 17.06
N MET A 127 -4.76 -7.83 15.90
CA MET A 127 -5.86 -8.67 15.42
C MET A 127 -5.39 -10.02 14.83
N ASN A 128 -4.14 -10.12 14.38
CA ASN A 128 -3.58 -11.33 13.78
C ASN A 128 -2.17 -11.61 14.35
N PRO A 129 -2.06 -11.99 15.65
CA PRO A 129 -0.78 -12.12 16.37
C PRO A 129 0.15 -13.17 15.76
N ASP A 130 -0.44 -14.07 15.00
CA ASP A 130 0.17 -14.93 14.03
C ASP A 130 1.30 -14.30 13.24
N MET A 131 1.19 -13.02 12.87
CA MET A 131 2.26 -12.24 12.22
C MET A 131 3.64 -12.31 12.88
N LEU A 132 3.72 -12.77 14.13
CA LEU A 132 4.94 -12.82 14.93
C LEU A 132 5.56 -14.23 15.03
N LEU A 133 4.80 -15.30 14.73
CA LEU A 133 5.24 -16.68 14.94
C LEU A 133 6.17 -17.24 13.84
N GLY A 134 6.35 -16.51 12.74
CA GLY A 134 7.39 -16.80 11.74
C GLY A 134 8.71 -16.04 12.01
N ALA A 135 8.74 -15.15 13.00
CA ALA A 135 9.94 -14.47 13.46
C ALA A 135 10.66 -15.22 14.62
N SER A 136 9.94 -16.08 15.35
CA SER A 136 10.47 -16.78 16.54
C SER A 136 11.37 -17.99 16.22
N ALA A 137 11.36 -18.49 14.98
CA ALA A 137 12.26 -19.55 14.53
C ALA A 137 13.74 -19.10 14.37
N LYS A 138 14.04 -17.82 14.61
CA LYS A 138 15.41 -17.26 14.58
C LYS A 138 16.06 -17.07 15.96
N ALA A 139 15.43 -17.46 17.08
CA ALA A 139 15.96 -17.17 18.41
C ALA A 139 17.05 -18.14 18.93
N ASN A 140 17.37 -19.24 18.23
CA ASN A 140 18.44 -20.17 18.62
C ASN A 140 19.59 -20.19 17.59
N ALA A 141 20.11 -19.02 17.21
CA ALA A 141 21.42 -18.90 16.56
C ALA A 141 22.00 -17.50 16.82
N ALA A 142 22.81 -17.42 17.88
CA ALA A 142 23.93 -16.51 18.19
C ALA A 142 23.90 -15.04 17.73
N GLY A 143 24.14 -14.13 18.69
CA GLY A 143 24.38 -12.71 18.47
C GLY A 143 25.74 -12.38 17.86
N ALA A 144 25.73 -11.33 17.04
CA ALA A 144 26.73 -10.27 16.88
C ALA A 144 26.16 -9.29 15.85
N GLU A 145 26.30 -8.01 16.14
CA GLU A 145 25.54 -6.89 15.61
C GLU A 145 25.98 -6.50 14.19
N ASP A 146 25.03 -6.02 13.37
CA ASP A 146 25.05 -4.73 12.65
C ASP A 146 24.24 -4.77 11.34
N ASN A 147 23.17 -3.96 11.39
CA ASN A 147 22.35 -3.39 10.31
C ASN A 147 21.44 -4.29 9.46
N GLU A 148 20.15 -4.23 9.84
CA GLU A 148 18.94 -4.37 9.04
C GLU A 148 18.78 -5.62 8.15
N PRO A 149 17.96 -6.59 8.60
CA PRO A 149 17.30 -7.50 7.68
C PRO A 149 15.78 -7.49 7.83
N ALA A 150 15.13 -7.29 6.69
CA ALA A 150 14.11 -8.19 6.15
C ALA A 150 13.02 -8.71 7.11
N LEU A 151 11.83 -8.12 6.95
CA LEU A 151 10.62 -8.82 6.48
C LEU A 151 10.69 -10.36 6.49
N ALA A 152 10.12 -10.97 7.53
CA ALA A 152 9.36 -12.25 7.56
C ALA A 152 9.21 -12.66 9.04
N ALA A 153 8.10 -13.19 9.58
CA ALA A 153 6.89 -13.74 9.00
C ALA A 153 5.83 -13.99 10.09
N ARG A 154 4.58 -14.20 9.63
CA ARG A 154 3.46 -14.80 10.37
C ARG A 154 3.69 -16.30 10.66
N PRO A 155 2.93 -17.05 11.51
CA PRO A 155 1.51 -17.39 11.24
C PRO A 155 0.58 -17.80 12.43
N ALA A 156 -0.71 -18.12 12.09
CA ALA A 156 -1.60 -19.13 12.73
C ALA A 156 -3.05 -18.87 13.22
N ALA A 157 -3.93 -18.00 12.66
CA ALA A 157 -5.40 -18.13 12.81
C ALA A 157 -6.28 -17.10 12.08
N ALA A 158 -6.08 -17.01 10.77
CA ALA A 158 -7.22 -17.08 9.84
C ALA A 158 -7.82 -18.52 9.80
N ALA A 159 -7.82 -19.21 10.96
CA ALA A 159 -8.05 -20.64 11.13
C ALA A 159 -9.54 -20.98 11.19
N LYS A 160 -10.27 -20.64 10.12
CA LYS A 160 -11.34 -21.50 9.61
C LYS A 160 -11.81 -21.18 8.18
N ALA A 161 -10.96 -20.52 7.38
CA ALA A 161 -10.94 -20.69 5.93
C ALA A 161 -9.64 -21.33 5.42
N ALA A 162 -8.63 -21.47 6.29
CA ALA A 162 -7.50 -22.38 6.13
C ALA A 162 -7.81 -23.72 6.83
N ALA A 163 -8.85 -24.43 6.39
CA ALA A 163 -8.93 -25.86 6.67
C ALA A 163 -7.86 -26.48 5.77
N ALA A 164 -6.72 -26.88 6.38
CA ALA A 164 -5.57 -27.52 5.75
C ALA A 164 -5.44 -27.17 4.26
N ALA A 165 -4.65 -26.15 3.91
CA ALA A 165 -4.28 -26.00 2.51
C ALA A 165 -3.69 -27.35 2.10
N ALA A 166 -4.48 -28.12 1.34
CA ALA A 166 -3.92 -29.10 0.46
C ALA A 166 -2.81 -28.33 -0.26
N PRO A 167 -1.59 -28.90 -0.36
CA PRO A 167 -0.47 -28.21 -1.00
C PRO A 167 -1.02 -27.61 -2.28
N LEU A 168 -0.79 -26.29 -2.50
CA LEU A 168 -1.19 -25.62 -3.74
C LEU A 168 -0.89 -26.61 -4.85
N GLN A 169 -1.95 -27.10 -5.50
CA GLN A 169 -1.80 -28.12 -6.52
C GLN A 169 -0.74 -27.60 -7.46
N LYS A 170 0.32 -28.39 -7.65
CA LYS A 170 1.35 -28.05 -8.61
C LYS A 170 0.63 -27.71 -9.91
N LEU A 171 0.84 -26.49 -10.39
CA LEU A 171 0.13 -26.02 -11.56
C LEU A 171 0.73 -26.71 -12.79
N PRO A 172 -0.06 -27.47 -13.56
CA PRO A 172 0.48 -28.30 -14.63
C PRO A 172 0.75 -27.43 -15.87
N LEU A 173 1.88 -26.72 -15.86
CA LEU A 173 2.28 -25.82 -16.95
C LEU A 173 2.40 -26.55 -18.30
N GLY A 174 2.60 -27.87 -18.31
CA GLY A 174 2.63 -28.69 -19.52
C GLY A 174 1.29 -28.80 -20.26
N GLU A 175 0.16 -28.46 -19.63
CA GLU A 175 -1.14 -28.39 -20.30
C GLU A 175 -1.30 -27.12 -21.17
N LEU A 176 -0.43 -26.11 -20.98
CA LEU A 176 -0.51 -24.87 -21.74
C LEU A 176 0.13 -25.01 -23.12
N PRO A 177 -0.49 -24.43 -24.17
CA PRO A 177 0.16 -24.34 -25.47
C PRO A 177 1.40 -23.43 -25.42
N LYS A 178 2.28 -23.61 -26.41
CA LYS A 178 3.45 -22.73 -26.62
C LYS A 178 3.01 -21.30 -26.93
N ASP A 179 1.95 -21.14 -27.71
CA ASP A 179 1.33 -19.85 -28.02
C ASP A 179 0.67 -19.24 -26.79
N GLY A 180 0.51 -17.92 -26.75
CA GLY A 180 -0.11 -17.19 -25.64
C GLY A 180 0.88 -16.69 -24.58
N ALA A 181 2.16 -17.03 -24.72
CA ALA A 181 3.22 -16.49 -23.89
C ALA A 181 3.86 -15.24 -24.51
N ILE A 182 4.24 -14.31 -23.65
CA ILE A 182 5.14 -13.20 -23.93
C ILE A 182 6.43 -13.47 -23.14
N VAL A 183 7.51 -13.73 -23.86
CA VAL A 183 8.80 -14.06 -23.25
C VAL A 183 9.69 -12.81 -23.19
N TRP A 184 10.27 -12.54 -22.03
CA TRP A 184 11.16 -11.40 -21.81
C TRP A 184 12.18 -11.70 -20.69
N GLY A 185 13.09 -10.75 -20.44
CA GLY A 185 14.17 -10.90 -19.45
C GLY A 185 15.40 -11.63 -20.00
N ASN A 186 16.20 -12.21 -19.12
CA ASN A 186 17.40 -12.96 -19.53
C ASN A 186 17.02 -14.35 -20.03
N SER A 187 17.27 -14.64 -21.31
CA SER A 187 17.00 -15.94 -21.93
C SER A 187 17.70 -17.13 -21.26
N SER A 188 18.85 -16.90 -20.61
CA SER A 188 19.65 -17.91 -19.89
C SER A 188 19.35 -17.94 -18.39
N GLY A 189 18.46 -17.07 -17.91
CA GLY A 189 18.04 -17.02 -16.52
C GLY A 189 17.12 -18.17 -16.15
N LYS A 190 16.91 -18.36 -14.84
CA LYS A 190 15.91 -19.32 -14.34
C LYS A 190 14.52 -18.91 -14.84
N THR A 191 13.75 -19.87 -15.33
CA THR A 191 12.43 -19.60 -15.91
C THR A 191 11.39 -19.41 -14.81
N VAL A 192 10.59 -18.35 -14.95
CA VAL A 192 9.41 -18.10 -14.13
C VAL A 192 8.22 -17.86 -15.04
N THR A 193 7.13 -18.59 -14.82
CA THR A 193 5.87 -18.36 -15.53
C THR A 193 5.01 -17.43 -14.70
N VAL A 194 4.46 -16.39 -15.31
CA VAL A 194 3.65 -15.39 -14.60
C VAL A 194 2.30 -15.29 -15.29
N PHE A 195 1.22 -15.54 -14.57
CA PHE A 195 -0.13 -15.16 -15.02
C PHE A 195 -0.43 -13.75 -14.52
N SER A 196 -0.70 -12.85 -15.46
CA SER A 196 -0.78 -11.41 -15.19
C SER A 196 -1.99 -10.77 -15.86
N ASP A 197 -2.33 -9.56 -15.42
CA ASP A 197 -3.35 -8.71 -16.05
C ASP A 197 -2.76 -7.30 -16.23
N PHE A 198 -2.90 -6.71 -17.42
CA PHE A 198 -2.29 -5.42 -17.72
C PHE A 198 -2.88 -4.22 -16.97
N ARG A 199 -4.06 -4.38 -16.34
CA ARG A 199 -4.67 -3.37 -15.46
C ARG A 199 -4.31 -3.59 -13.98
N CYS A 200 -3.62 -4.68 -13.64
CA CYS A 200 -3.22 -4.96 -12.27
C CYS A 200 -1.97 -4.18 -11.87
N SER A 201 -2.08 -3.31 -10.86
CA SER A 201 -0.95 -2.53 -10.33
C SER A 201 0.15 -3.41 -9.73
N TYR A 202 -0.21 -4.55 -9.13
CA TYR A 202 0.76 -5.53 -8.61
C TYR A 202 1.46 -6.32 -9.72
N CYS A 203 0.81 -6.56 -10.87
CA CYS A 203 1.48 -7.12 -12.05
C CYS A 203 2.55 -6.17 -12.58
N ARG A 204 2.24 -4.87 -12.65
CA ARG A 204 3.23 -3.83 -12.98
C ARG A 204 4.40 -3.82 -11.99
N ALA A 205 4.10 -3.83 -10.69
CA ALA A 205 5.15 -3.87 -9.66
C ALA A 205 6.04 -5.12 -9.82
N LEU A 206 5.44 -6.29 -10.06
CA LEU A 206 6.15 -7.52 -10.33
C LEU A 206 7.03 -7.43 -11.59
N SER A 207 6.50 -6.88 -12.69
CA SER A 207 7.26 -6.69 -13.92
C SER A 207 8.51 -5.82 -13.68
N ASN A 208 8.37 -4.74 -12.92
CA ASN A 208 9.51 -3.89 -12.53
C ASN A 208 10.55 -4.67 -11.71
N THR A 209 10.12 -5.46 -10.73
CA THR A 209 11.01 -6.29 -9.92
C THR A 209 11.74 -7.34 -10.75
N LEU A 210 11.02 -8.10 -11.57
CA LEU A 210 11.60 -9.17 -12.41
C LEU A 210 12.56 -8.60 -13.47
N SER A 211 12.35 -7.35 -13.92
CA SER A 211 13.27 -6.65 -14.83
C SER A 211 14.64 -6.36 -14.20
N LEU A 212 14.72 -6.33 -12.86
CA LEU A 212 15.96 -6.15 -12.09
C LEU A 212 16.61 -7.47 -11.67
N MET A 213 16.06 -8.60 -12.14
CA MET A 213 16.49 -9.94 -11.77
C MET A 213 17.06 -10.70 -12.97
N ASN A 214 17.88 -11.71 -12.69
CA ASN A 214 18.49 -12.56 -13.70
C ASN A 214 17.61 -13.76 -14.09
N VAL A 215 16.40 -13.49 -14.59
CA VAL A 215 15.36 -14.50 -14.84
C VAL A 215 14.83 -14.45 -16.28
N ARG A 216 14.37 -15.60 -16.77
CA ARG A 216 13.59 -15.71 -18.00
C ARG A 216 12.12 -15.67 -17.63
N VAL A 217 11.40 -14.63 -18.03
CA VAL A 217 9.97 -14.50 -17.72
C VAL A 217 9.14 -15.02 -18.87
N VAL A 218 8.23 -15.94 -18.58
CA VAL A 218 7.19 -16.44 -19.49
C VAL A 218 5.87 -15.89 -19.00
N GLU A 219 5.50 -14.72 -19.50
CA GLU A 219 4.30 -14.03 -19.06
C GLU A 219 3.07 -14.45 -19.88
N ARG A 220 1.99 -14.79 -19.18
CA ARG A 220 0.75 -15.34 -19.73
C ARG A 220 -0.42 -14.46 -19.30
N PRO A 221 -0.81 -13.46 -20.10
CA PRO A 221 -1.90 -12.57 -19.74
C PRO A 221 -3.23 -13.33 -19.56
N ILE A 222 -3.94 -13.02 -18.49
CA ILE A 222 -5.28 -13.50 -18.15
C ILE A 222 -6.13 -12.29 -17.76
N SER A 223 -7.13 -11.95 -18.57
CA SER A 223 -7.91 -10.70 -18.45
C SER A 223 -8.92 -10.70 -17.29
N VAL A 224 -8.48 -11.02 -16.06
CA VAL A 224 -9.34 -11.05 -14.86
C VAL A 224 -9.87 -9.67 -14.45
N LEU A 225 -9.19 -8.58 -14.83
CA LEU A 225 -9.61 -7.19 -14.62
C LEU A 225 -10.11 -6.53 -15.92
N GLY A 226 -10.44 -7.32 -16.94
CA GLY A 226 -10.95 -6.84 -18.22
C GLY A 226 -9.90 -6.12 -19.08
N SER A 227 -8.65 -6.60 -19.06
CA SER A 227 -7.53 -6.07 -19.86
C SER A 227 -7.31 -6.74 -21.22
N ARG A 228 -8.27 -7.53 -21.73
CA ARG A 228 -8.11 -8.31 -22.97
C ARG A 228 -7.74 -7.46 -24.18
N ASP A 229 -8.32 -6.27 -24.30
CA ASP A 229 -8.02 -5.32 -25.37
C ASP A 229 -6.54 -4.86 -25.36
N ILE A 230 -5.94 -4.74 -24.18
CA ILE A 230 -4.52 -4.41 -24.00
C ILE A 230 -3.68 -5.66 -24.29
N ALA A 231 -4.09 -6.82 -23.77
CA ALA A 231 -3.39 -8.07 -24.00
C ALA A 231 -3.28 -8.43 -25.48
N ASP A 232 -4.35 -8.26 -26.25
CA ASP A 232 -4.35 -8.48 -27.70
C ASP A 232 -3.35 -7.55 -28.41
N LYS A 233 -3.36 -6.24 -28.07
CA LYS A 233 -2.42 -5.27 -28.65
C LYS A 233 -0.97 -5.62 -28.38
N VAL A 234 -0.65 -6.00 -27.12
CA VAL A 234 0.70 -6.41 -26.72
C VAL A 234 1.10 -7.71 -27.42
N TYR A 235 0.21 -8.71 -27.41
CA TYR A 235 0.50 -10.03 -27.95
C TYR A 235 0.68 -10.02 -29.47
N CYS A 236 -0.04 -9.14 -30.17
CA CYS A 236 0.09 -8.92 -31.60
C CYS A 236 1.16 -7.89 -32.00
N ALA A 237 1.91 -7.34 -31.05
CA ALA A 237 3.00 -6.44 -31.38
C ALA A 237 4.19 -7.20 -31.98
N LYS A 238 4.90 -6.57 -32.94
CA LYS A 238 6.16 -7.10 -33.50
C LYS A 238 7.19 -7.38 -32.40
N ASP A 239 7.30 -6.48 -31.43
CA ASP A 239 8.11 -6.64 -30.23
C ASP A 239 7.19 -6.69 -29.01
N LYS A 240 6.84 -7.92 -28.61
CA LYS A 240 5.91 -8.16 -27.50
C LYS A 240 6.50 -7.73 -26.16
N ALA A 241 7.81 -7.87 -25.95
CA ALA A 241 8.45 -7.50 -24.69
C ALA A 241 8.42 -5.98 -24.50
N LYS A 242 8.78 -5.22 -25.54
CA LYS A 242 8.67 -3.76 -25.52
C LYS A 242 7.22 -3.30 -25.35
N ALA A 243 6.28 -3.91 -26.07
CA ALA A 243 4.86 -3.60 -25.94
C ALA A 243 4.31 -3.88 -24.53
N LEU A 244 4.76 -4.95 -23.88
CA LEU A 244 4.39 -5.32 -22.52
C LEU A 244 4.82 -4.26 -21.51
N HIS A 245 6.08 -3.80 -21.58
CA HIS A 245 6.56 -2.75 -20.68
C HIS A 245 5.89 -1.40 -20.96
N ALA A 246 5.59 -1.09 -22.23
CA ALA A 246 4.81 0.09 -22.57
C ALA A 246 3.39 0.02 -21.96
N ALA A 247 2.71 -1.13 -22.08
CA ALA A 247 1.39 -1.34 -21.50
C ALA A 247 1.39 -1.14 -19.98
N TYR A 248 2.35 -1.73 -19.26
CA TYR A 248 2.48 -1.52 -17.82
C TYR A 248 2.82 -0.08 -17.44
N SER A 249 3.58 0.61 -18.27
CA SER A 249 3.94 2.01 -18.04
C SER A 249 2.84 3.00 -18.42
N GLY A 250 1.70 2.53 -18.97
CA GLY A 250 0.63 3.39 -19.48
C GLY A 250 1.02 4.14 -20.75
N GLN A 251 2.04 3.67 -21.46
CA GLN A 251 2.51 4.25 -22.72
C GLN A 251 1.77 3.61 -23.92
N ASP A 252 1.79 4.31 -25.05
CA ASP A 252 1.25 3.79 -26.30
C ASP A 252 1.94 2.49 -26.74
N ILE A 253 1.13 1.46 -27.00
CA ILE A 253 1.60 0.21 -27.60
C ILE A 253 1.79 0.42 -29.10
N LYS A 254 3.02 0.26 -29.59
CA LYS A 254 3.38 0.43 -31.01
C LYS A 254 3.59 -0.91 -31.70
N GLY A 255 3.48 -0.92 -33.03
CA GLY A 255 3.81 -2.08 -33.86
C GLY A 255 2.83 -3.26 -33.71
N THR A 256 1.61 -2.99 -33.25
CA THR A 256 0.50 -3.95 -33.21
C THR A 256 -0.14 -4.09 -34.59
N GLY A 257 -0.68 -5.27 -34.89
CA GLY A 257 -1.37 -5.59 -36.14
C GLY A 257 -2.26 -6.82 -35.98
N PRO A 258 -2.90 -7.30 -37.05
CA PRO A 258 -3.69 -8.53 -36.99
C PRO A 258 -2.80 -9.73 -36.65
N CYS A 259 -3.21 -10.53 -35.67
CA CYS A 259 -2.55 -11.80 -35.33
C CYS A 259 -3.55 -12.80 -34.76
N ASP A 260 -3.16 -14.08 -34.70
CA ASP A 260 -3.96 -15.11 -34.00
C ASP A 260 -3.78 -14.99 -32.49
N THR A 261 -4.86 -14.70 -31.77
CA THR A 261 -4.88 -14.51 -30.30
C THR A 261 -5.41 -15.72 -29.53
N LYS A 262 -5.64 -16.88 -30.17
CA LYS A 262 -6.13 -18.12 -29.49
C LYS A 262 -5.25 -18.57 -28.33
N GLY A 263 -3.95 -18.26 -28.37
CA GLY A 263 -3.05 -18.50 -27.25
C GLY A 263 -3.44 -17.76 -25.96
N LEU A 264 -4.01 -16.54 -26.09
CA LEU A 264 -4.54 -15.80 -24.94
C LEU A 264 -5.84 -16.41 -24.43
N ASP A 265 -6.70 -16.93 -25.31
CA ASP A 265 -7.91 -17.68 -24.89
C ASP A 265 -7.53 -18.93 -24.09
N ALA A 266 -6.48 -19.64 -24.51
CA ALA A 266 -5.97 -20.79 -23.80
C ALA A 266 -5.43 -20.42 -22.40
N ASN A 267 -4.77 -19.27 -22.24
CA ASN A 267 -4.34 -18.77 -20.93
C ASN A 267 -5.53 -18.58 -19.99
N GLU A 268 -6.56 -17.89 -20.47
CA GLU A 268 -7.74 -17.57 -19.65
C GLU A 268 -8.57 -18.83 -19.35
N ALA A 269 -8.68 -19.77 -20.30
CA ALA A 269 -9.33 -21.04 -20.07
C ALA A 269 -8.58 -21.88 -19.02
N PHE A 270 -7.26 -21.91 -19.11
CA PHE A 270 -6.40 -22.57 -18.12
C PHE A 270 -6.55 -21.92 -16.74
N ALA A 271 -6.50 -20.59 -16.66
CA ALA A 271 -6.70 -19.86 -15.42
C ALA A 271 -8.07 -20.15 -14.78
N ARG A 272 -9.15 -20.15 -15.56
CA ARG A 272 -10.49 -20.52 -15.07
C ARG A 272 -10.55 -21.96 -14.57
N LYS A 273 -9.97 -22.90 -15.33
CA LYS A 273 -9.95 -24.33 -14.98
C LYS A 273 -9.23 -24.58 -13.65
N HIS A 274 -8.13 -23.87 -13.40
CA HIS A 274 -7.27 -24.05 -12.23
C HIS A 274 -7.51 -23.01 -11.12
N GLY A 275 -8.59 -22.22 -11.20
CA GLY A 275 -9.01 -21.32 -10.12
C GLY A 275 -8.13 -20.08 -9.91
N LEU A 276 -7.41 -19.62 -10.95
CA LEU A 276 -6.59 -18.41 -10.88
C LEU A 276 -7.49 -17.15 -10.91
N GLY A 277 -8.07 -16.83 -9.75
CA GLY A 277 -9.02 -15.71 -9.59
C GLY A 277 -8.38 -14.34 -9.36
N GLY A 278 -7.06 -14.27 -9.20
CA GLY A 278 -6.31 -13.04 -8.96
C GLY A 278 -4.98 -13.04 -9.71
N THR A 279 -4.40 -11.84 -9.87
CA THR A 279 -3.10 -11.65 -10.50
C THR A 279 -2.23 -10.70 -9.64
N PRO A 280 -0.89 -10.85 -9.66
CA PRO A 280 -0.13 -11.85 -10.40
C PRO A 280 -0.13 -13.23 -9.72
N VAL A 281 -0.01 -14.29 -10.53
CA VAL A 281 0.32 -15.65 -10.05
C VAL A 281 1.66 -16.05 -10.66
N ILE A 282 2.60 -16.44 -9.81
CA ILE A 282 3.99 -16.75 -10.16
C ILE A 282 4.18 -18.25 -10.02
N VAL A 283 4.77 -18.90 -11.01
CA VAL A 283 4.87 -20.36 -11.07
C VAL A 283 6.28 -20.77 -11.46
N ARG A 284 6.88 -21.65 -10.65
CA ARG A 284 8.19 -22.27 -10.94
C ARG A 284 8.05 -23.38 -11.99
N ASP A 285 9.19 -23.79 -12.52
CA ASP A 285 9.31 -24.96 -13.41
C ASP A 285 8.76 -26.26 -12.79
N ASP A 286 8.90 -26.44 -11.48
CA ASP A 286 8.39 -27.60 -10.74
C ASP A 286 6.87 -27.56 -10.44
N GLY A 287 6.18 -26.55 -10.96
CA GLY A 287 4.74 -26.31 -10.79
C GLY A 287 4.36 -25.61 -9.49
N SER A 288 5.31 -25.27 -8.62
CA SER A 288 5.01 -24.54 -7.38
C SER A 288 4.46 -23.16 -7.67
N VAL A 289 3.39 -22.81 -6.98
CA VAL A 289 2.63 -21.57 -7.18
C VAL A 289 2.89 -20.60 -6.03
N LEU A 290 3.05 -19.32 -6.37
CA LEU A 290 3.08 -18.19 -5.47
C LEU A 290 2.04 -17.17 -5.94
N GLU A 291 1.04 -16.93 -5.10
CA GLU A 291 0.00 -15.94 -5.38
C GLU A 291 0.39 -14.56 -4.84
N GLY A 292 0.18 -13.56 -5.69
CA GLY A 292 0.46 -12.17 -5.42
C GLY A 292 1.92 -11.78 -5.56
N TYR A 293 2.14 -10.48 -5.58
CA TYR A 293 3.48 -9.89 -5.66
C TYR A 293 4.29 -10.13 -4.38
N ARG A 294 5.61 -10.27 -4.52
CA ARG A 294 6.59 -10.25 -3.43
C ARG A 294 7.84 -9.45 -3.85
N PRO A 295 8.58 -8.85 -2.90
CA PRO A 295 9.84 -8.14 -3.19
C PRO A 295 10.92 -9.05 -3.79
N LYS A 296 11.94 -8.43 -4.36
CA LYS A 296 13.04 -9.10 -5.08
C LYS A 296 13.71 -10.20 -4.26
N GLU A 297 14.09 -9.88 -3.02
CA GLU A 297 14.85 -10.78 -2.14
C GLU A 297 14.06 -12.06 -1.84
N PHE A 298 12.74 -11.93 -1.63
CA PHE A 298 11.86 -13.07 -1.45
C PHE A 298 11.80 -13.92 -2.72
N LEU A 299 11.56 -13.29 -3.88
CA LEU A 299 11.43 -14.00 -5.15
C LEU A 299 12.71 -14.74 -5.52
N GLU A 300 13.88 -14.14 -5.32
CA GLU A 300 15.17 -14.79 -5.54
C GLU A 300 15.36 -16.04 -4.68
N ASN A 301 14.93 -15.99 -3.42
CA ASN A 301 15.02 -17.13 -2.50
C ASN A 301 13.99 -18.21 -2.83
N TRP A 302 12.75 -17.83 -3.11
CA TRP A 302 11.69 -18.76 -3.47
C TRP A 302 12.00 -19.50 -4.79
N LEU A 303 12.59 -18.81 -5.78
CA LEU A 303 13.00 -19.41 -7.05
C LEU A 303 14.15 -20.44 -6.91
N LYS A 304 14.92 -20.39 -5.82
CA LYS A 304 15.94 -21.40 -5.50
C LYS A 304 15.34 -22.70 -4.93
N GLY A 305 14.03 -22.74 -4.67
CA GLY A 305 13.35 -23.89 -4.08
C GLY A 305 13.28 -23.86 -2.55
N GLY A 306 13.57 -22.70 -1.93
CA GLY A 306 13.30 -22.50 -0.51
C GLY A 306 11.78 -22.47 -0.27
N GLN A 307 11.26 -23.41 0.52
CA GLN A 307 9.94 -23.24 1.12
C GLN A 307 10.01 -22.00 2.03
N SER A 308 9.13 -21.04 1.77
CA SER A 308 8.93 -19.86 2.62
C SER A 308 7.89 -20.18 3.68
#